data_AF-A0A661Q498-F1
#
_entry.id   AF-A0A661Q498-F1
#
_cell.length_a   1.000
_cell.length_b   1.000
_cell.length_c   1.000
_cell.angle_alpha   90.00
_cell.angle_beta   90.00
_cell.angle_gamma   90.00
#
_symmetry.space_group_name_H-M   'P 1'
#
loop_
_entity.id
_entity.type
_entity.pdbx_description
1 polymer ?
#
loop_
_entity_poly.entity_id
_entity_poly.type
_entity_poly.pdbx_seq_one_letter_code
_entity_poly.pdbx_strand_id
1 'polypeptide(L)'
;MTLTTLGLIGVVIIIGLGGYQIPFWPSDTEVSLEKPFSNFIGRELHVMGDVTALTWNDFPDKEKILVVSLTSPPAASNRFVSHRIPLQQGQRVLIQSAWKSFSLIEFTYYYQVSVPGAGLPEGIPINLKIGSDGIPNPLVYDFIQSNNSFQLTPAQSDRSLTLTATELNPFDDD
;
A
#
# COMPACT_ATOMS: atom_id res chain seq x y z
N MET A 1 56.35 -9.17 -16.24
CA MET A 1 55.34 -9.27 -15.15
C MET A 1 54.55 -7.97 -15.11
N THR A 2 53.60 -7.75 -16.03
CA THR A 2 52.93 -6.44 -16.18
C THR A 2 51.58 -6.54 -16.90
N LEU A 3 50.84 -7.66 -16.75
CA LEU A 3 49.53 -7.82 -17.43
C LEU A 3 48.37 -8.19 -16.49
N THR A 4 48.64 -8.59 -15.25
CA THR A 4 47.60 -8.98 -14.30
C THR A 4 47.07 -7.83 -13.45
N THR A 5 47.80 -6.72 -13.36
CA THR A 5 47.44 -5.57 -12.50
C THR A 5 46.43 -4.61 -13.15
N LEU A 6 46.29 -4.62 -14.48
CA LEU A 6 45.34 -3.76 -15.20
C LEU A 6 43.90 -4.30 -15.20
N GLY A 7 43.73 -5.62 -15.08
CA GLY A 7 42.39 -6.23 -14.99
C GLY A 7 41.67 -5.91 -13.67
N LEU A 8 42.41 -5.72 -12.58
CA LEU A 8 41.81 -5.46 -11.26
C LEU A 8 41.38 -3.99 -11.07
N ILE A 9 42.11 -3.06 -11.69
CA ILE A 9 41.76 -1.62 -11.62
C ILE A 9 40.56 -1.30 -12.53
N GLY A 10 40.41 -1.99 -13.67
CA GLY A 10 39.25 -1.84 -14.54
C GLY A 10 37.92 -2.23 -13.87
N VAL A 11 37.93 -3.25 -13.00
CA VAL A 11 36.74 -3.68 -12.24
C VAL A 11 36.37 -2.67 -11.14
N VAL A 12 37.36 -2.04 -10.50
CA VAL A 12 37.11 -1.03 -9.45
C VAL A 12 36.56 0.27 -10.03
N ILE A 13 36.94 0.65 -11.25
CA ILE A 13 36.44 1.89 -11.89
C ILE A 13 35.00 1.76 -12.40
N ILE A 14 34.59 0.56 -12.86
CA ILE A 14 33.17 0.32 -13.20
C ILE A 14 32.28 0.39 -11.96
N ILE A 15 32.81 0.06 -10.77
CA ILE A 15 32.11 0.24 -9.49
C ILE A 15 32.16 1.70 -9.00
N GLY A 16 33.21 2.47 -9.34
CA GLY A 16 33.43 3.82 -8.82
C GLY A 16 32.83 4.97 -9.63
N LEU A 17 32.58 4.81 -10.94
CA LEU A 17 32.17 5.92 -11.82
C LEU A 17 30.96 5.65 -12.73
N GLY A 18 30.51 4.40 -12.84
CA GLY A 18 29.26 4.04 -13.49
C GLY A 18 28.29 3.55 -12.44
N GLY A 19 27.35 4.41 -12.01
CA GLY A 19 26.32 4.11 -11.01
C GLY A 19 25.35 3.01 -11.47
N TYR A 20 25.83 1.79 -11.62
CA TYR A 20 25.01 0.61 -11.66
C TYR A 20 24.54 0.39 -10.23
N GLN A 21 23.35 0.92 -9.94
CA GLN A 21 22.64 0.62 -8.71
C GLN A 21 22.56 -0.90 -8.59
N ILE A 22 23.37 -1.45 -7.69
CA ILE A 22 23.25 -2.81 -7.19
C ILE A 22 21.77 -3.00 -6.79
N PRO A 23 20.98 -3.86 -7.48
CA PRO A 23 19.53 -3.91 -7.33
C PRO A 23 19.14 -4.78 -6.13
N PHE A 24 19.77 -4.52 -4.99
CA PHE A 24 19.50 -5.22 -3.73
C PHE A 24 18.56 -4.40 -2.83
N TRP A 25 18.02 -3.29 -3.34
CA TRP A 25 16.93 -2.57 -2.72
C TRP A 25 15.63 -3.33 -2.97
N PRO A 26 14.75 -3.48 -1.95
CA PRO A 26 13.41 -3.98 -2.18
C PRO A 26 12.74 -3.15 -3.27
N SER A 27 12.49 -3.77 -4.43
CA SER A 27 11.79 -3.10 -5.52
C SER A 27 10.30 -3.29 -5.28
N ASP A 28 9.66 -2.25 -4.74
CA ASP A 28 8.21 -2.25 -4.60
C ASP A 28 7.59 -2.09 -5.98
N THR A 29 6.71 -3.02 -6.35
CA THR A 29 5.98 -3.00 -7.61
C THR A 29 4.50 -2.89 -7.33
N GLU A 30 3.86 -1.91 -7.96
CA GLU A 30 2.42 -1.77 -7.87
C GLU A 30 1.72 -2.89 -8.64
N VAL A 31 0.77 -3.55 -7.99
CA VAL A 31 -0.01 -4.68 -8.52
C VAL A 31 -1.52 -4.42 -8.41
N SER A 32 -1.92 -3.15 -8.28
CA SER A 32 -3.32 -2.71 -8.10
C SER A 32 -4.29 -3.23 -9.15
N LEU A 33 -3.83 -3.47 -10.39
CA LEU A 33 -4.66 -3.96 -11.50
C LEU A 33 -4.68 -5.50 -11.61
N GLU A 34 -3.82 -6.19 -10.88
CA GLU A 34 -3.72 -7.65 -10.92
C GLU A 34 -4.78 -8.30 -10.04
N LYS A 35 -5.32 -9.44 -10.48
CA LYS A 35 -6.17 -10.28 -9.63
C LYS A 35 -5.28 -11.05 -8.64
N PRO A 36 -5.69 -11.21 -7.37
CA PRO A 36 -7.01 -10.85 -6.81
C PRO A 36 -7.13 -9.40 -6.28
N PHE A 37 -6.04 -8.64 -6.24
CA PHE A 37 -5.93 -7.34 -5.57
C PHE A 37 -6.87 -6.26 -6.15
N SER A 38 -7.05 -6.24 -7.47
CA SER A 38 -7.92 -5.28 -8.16
C SER A 38 -9.38 -5.31 -7.70
N ASN A 39 -9.83 -6.42 -7.11
CA ASN A 39 -11.19 -6.52 -6.57
C ASN A 39 -11.41 -5.65 -5.33
N PHE A 40 -10.35 -5.24 -4.65
CA PHE A 40 -10.39 -4.56 -3.35
C PHE A 40 -10.01 -3.08 -3.41
N ILE A 41 -9.40 -2.62 -4.51
CA ILE A 41 -9.07 -1.21 -4.69
C ILE A 41 -10.34 -0.35 -4.65
N GLY A 42 -10.29 0.76 -3.91
CA GLY A 42 -11.42 1.65 -3.69
C GLY A 42 -12.45 1.14 -2.69
N ARG A 43 -12.27 -0.04 -2.10
CA ARG A 43 -13.16 -0.53 -1.04
C ARG A 43 -12.83 0.07 0.31
N GLU A 44 -13.87 0.29 1.09
CA GLU A 44 -13.76 0.67 2.49
C GLU A 44 -13.88 -0.56 3.39
N LEU A 45 -13.01 -0.61 4.40
CA LEU A 45 -13.03 -1.57 5.49
C LEU A 45 -13.47 -0.87 6.78
N HIS A 46 -14.13 -1.62 7.66
CA HIS A 46 -14.32 -1.26 9.06
C HIS A 46 -13.41 -2.07 9.96
N VAL A 47 -12.75 -1.40 10.90
CA VAL A 47 -12.02 -2.06 11.99
C VAL A 47 -13.02 -2.73 12.92
N MET A 48 -12.94 -4.05 13.06
CA MET A 48 -13.80 -4.84 13.97
C MET A 48 -13.12 -5.26 15.26
N GLY A 49 -11.79 -5.42 15.22
CA GLY A 49 -10.99 -5.91 16.34
C GLY A 49 -9.80 -5.00 16.64
N ASP A 50 -8.87 -5.51 17.44
CA ASP A 50 -7.70 -4.74 17.86
C ASP A 50 -6.74 -4.52 16.69
N VAL A 51 -6.64 -3.26 16.26
CA VAL A 51 -5.70 -2.81 15.23
C VAL A 51 -4.93 -1.62 15.79
N THR A 52 -3.61 -1.65 15.64
CA THR A 52 -2.71 -0.56 16.00
C THR A 52 -1.97 -0.08 14.76
N ALA A 53 -1.95 1.24 14.56
CA ALA A 53 -1.04 1.89 13.63
C ALA A 53 0.33 2.09 14.30
N LEU A 54 1.36 1.45 13.75
CA LEU A 54 2.75 1.60 14.18
C LEU A 54 3.47 2.55 13.24
N THR A 55 4.02 3.65 13.75
CA THR A 55 4.84 4.57 12.95
C THR A 55 6.30 4.14 12.99
N TRP A 56 6.87 3.90 11.82
CA TRP A 56 8.26 3.47 11.65
C TRP A 56 9.11 4.66 11.24
N ASN A 57 10.20 4.91 11.97
CA ASN A 57 11.10 6.02 11.71
C ASN A 57 12.37 5.58 10.99
N ASP A 58 13.01 6.55 10.36
CA ASP A 58 14.39 6.41 9.91
C ASP A 58 15.35 6.19 11.09
N PHE A 59 16.40 5.42 10.91
CA PHE A 59 17.38 5.12 11.94
C PHE A 59 18.78 5.40 11.38
N PRO A 60 19.67 6.05 12.14
CA PRO A 60 19.59 6.33 13.58
C PRO A 60 18.88 7.63 13.98
N ASP A 61 18.69 8.57 13.05
CA ASP A 61 18.36 9.96 13.37
C ASP A 61 16.90 10.17 13.83
N LYS A 62 15.99 9.25 13.50
CA LYS A 62 14.56 9.25 13.90
C LYS A 62 13.77 10.51 13.55
N GLU A 63 14.33 11.41 12.75
CA GLU A 63 13.74 12.72 12.40
C GLU A 63 12.48 12.59 11.54
N LYS A 64 12.37 11.49 10.78
CA LYS A 64 11.28 11.30 9.82
C LYS A 64 10.57 9.96 10.01
N ILE A 65 9.24 10.02 9.97
CA ILE A 65 8.40 8.83 9.83
C ILE A 65 8.45 8.38 8.37
N LEU A 66 8.84 7.14 8.12
CA LEU A 66 8.96 6.57 6.79
C LEU A 66 7.65 5.92 6.34
N VAL A 67 7.02 5.16 7.24
CA VAL A 67 5.83 4.38 6.95
C VAL A 67 5.02 4.15 8.21
N VAL A 68 3.71 4.03 8.06
CA VAL A 68 2.80 3.55 9.12
C VAL A 68 2.36 2.14 8.76
N SER A 69 2.40 1.19 9.70
CA SER A 69 1.86 -0.16 9.47
C SER A 69 0.64 -0.41 10.34
N LEU A 70 -0.45 -0.87 9.73
CA LEU A 70 -1.61 -1.36 10.47
C LEU A 70 -1.38 -2.83 10.84
N THR A 71 -1.43 -3.15 12.13
CA THR A 71 -1.17 -4.51 12.62
C THR A 71 -2.08 -4.88 13.78
N SER A 72 -2.39 -6.15 13.90
CA SER A 72 -3.08 -6.71 15.06
C SER A 72 -2.06 -7.14 16.12
N PRO A 73 -2.43 -7.12 17.41
CA PRO A 73 -1.56 -7.64 18.46
C PRO A 73 -1.16 -9.12 18.23
N PRO A 74 0.06 -9.52 18.61
CA PRO A 74 1.09 -8.70 19.25
C PRO A 74 1.82 -7.79 18.24
N ALA A 75 1.81 -6.48 18.51
CA ALA A 75 2.47 -5.49 17.66
C ALA A 75 3.99 -5.50 17.88
N ALA A 76 4.78 -5.33 16.81
CA ALA A 76 6.23 -5.31 16.87
C ALA A 76 6.77 -4.27 17.88
N SER A 77 7.55 -4.71 18.87
CA SER A 77 8.29 -3.85 19.79
C SER A 77 9.75 -3.81 19.38
N ASN A 78 10.12 -2.85 18.55
CA ASN A 78 11.52 -2.62 18.19
C ASN A 78 11.87 -1.13 18.25
N ARG A 79 13.17 -0.83 18.17
CA ARG A 79 13.72 0.53 18.28
C ARG A 79 13.33 1.49 17.14
N PHE A 80 12.77 0.96 16.06
CA PHE A 80 12.36 1.70 14.86
C PHE A 80 10.90 2.16 14.94
N VAL A 81 10.11 1.60 15.85
CA VAL A 81 8.74 2.07 16.13
C VAL A 81 8.80 3.28 17.05
N SER A 82 8.22 4.39 16.63
CA SER A 82 8.18 5.65 17.39
C SER A 82 6.88 5.84 18.17
N HIS A 83 5.74 5.56 17.54
CA HIS A 83 4.42 5.72 18.12
C HIS A 83 3.54 4.51 17.82
N ARG A 84 2.55 4.33 18.70
CA ARG A 84 1.51 3.31 18.60
C ARG A 84 0.17 3.99 18.78
N ILE A 85 -0.63 4.02 17.73
CA ILE A 85 -1.94 4.67 17.76
C ILE A 85 -2.98 3.56 17.57
N PRO A 86 -3.75 3.20 18.62
CA PRO A 86 -4.82 2.23 18.48
C PRO A 86 -5.92 2.82 17.59
N LEU A 87 -6.39 2.04 16.62
CA LEU A 87 -7.56 2.41 15.83
C LEU A 87 -8.83 2.06 16.62
N GLN A 88 -9.86 2.89 16.47
CA GLN A 88 -11.14 2.66 17.11
C GLN A 88 -11.94 1.58 16.35
N GLN A 89 -12.78 0.83 17.06
CA GLN A 89 -13.74 -0.05 16.42
C GLN A 89 -14.70 0.79 15.55
N GLY A 90 -14.98 0.32 14.34
CA GLY A 90 -15.75 1.06 13.32
C GLY A 90 -14.94 2.10 12.55
N GLN A 91 -13.64 2.29 12.86
CA GLN A 91 -12.78 3.18 12.09
C GLN A 91 -12.73 2.72 10.63
N ARG A 92 -12.91 3.66 9.71
CA ARG A 92 -12.86 3.40 8.27
C ARG A 92 -11.42 3.33 7.77
N VAL A 93 -11.14 2.36 6.92
CA VAL A 93 -9.86 2.18 6.23
C VAL A 93 -10.16 2.02 4.73
N LEU A 94 -9.71 2.96 3.91
CA LEU A 94 -9.93 2.95 2.45
C LEU A 94 -8.71 2.37 1.74
N ILE A 95 -8.91 1.36 0.89
CA ILE A 95 -7.85 0.75 0.09
C ILE A 95 -7.59 1.62 -1.15
N GLN A 96 -6.36 2.12 -1.31
CA GLN A 96 -5.99 3.03 -2.39
C GLN A 96 -5.21 2.33 -3.51
N SER A 97 -4.23 1.49 -3.16
CA SER A 97 -3.39 0.75 -4.11
C SER A 97 -2.85 -0.53 -3.49
N ALA A 98 -2.39 -1.46 -4.32
CA ALA A 98 -1.80 -2.72 -3.91
C ALA A 98 -0.34 -2.81 -4.38
N TRP A 99 0.52 -3.32 -3.51
CA TRP A 99 1.96 -3.36 -3.74
C TRP A 99 2.52 -4.73 -3.38
N LYS A 100 3.54 -5.11 -4.14
CA LYS A 100 4.37 -6.27 -3.92
C LYS A 100 5.78 -5.79 -3.60
N SER A 101 6.24 -6.07 -2.39
CA SER A 101 7.62 -5.83 -1.95
C SER A 101 8.40 -7.14 -1.98
N PHE A 102 9.64 -7.09 -2.45
CA PHE A 102 10.59 -8.20 -2.37
C PHE A 102 11.68 -7.90 -1.34
N SER A 103 11.82 -8.74 -0.32
CA SER A 103 12.92 -8.64 0.64
C SER A 103 13.70 -9.94 0.65
N LEU A 104 14.84 -9.96 -0.06
CA LEU A 104 15.92 -10.97 -0.14
C LEU A 104 15.53 -12.46 -0.33
N ILE A 105 14.54 -12.97 0.38
CA ILE A 105 14.05 -14.35 0.39
C ILE A 105 12.52 -14.48 0.36
N GLU A 106 11.76 -13.39 0.56
CA GLU A 106 10.29 -13.44 0.52
C GLU A 106 9.67 -12.28 -0.27
N PHE A 107 8.48 -12.55 -0.83
CA PHE A 107 7.57 -11.53 -1.31
C PHE A 107 6.52 -11.25 -0.23
N THR A 108 6.31 -9.98 0.08
CA THR A 108 5.19 -9.52 0.90
C THR A 108 4.26 -8.67 0.04
N TYR A 109 2.95 -8.91 0.17
CA TYR A 109 1.92 -8.07 -0.41
C TYR A 109 1.36 -7.14 0.67
N TYR A 110 1.05 -5.91 0.29
CA TYR A 110 0.38 -4.96 1.16
C TYR A 110 -0.51 -4.01 0.35
N TYR A 111 -1.58 -3.53 0.98
CA TYR A 111 -2.32 -2.38 0.48
C TYR A 111 -1.75 -1.09 1.06
N GLN A 112 -1.66 -0.05 0.24
CA GLN A 112 -1.56 1.31 0.75
C GLN A 112 -2.97 1.83 0.99
N VAL A 113 -3.22 2.34 2.20
CA VAL A 113 -4.56 2.70 2.66
C VAL A 113 -4.60 4.13 3.20
N SER A 114 -5.79 4.70 3.30
CA SER A 114 -6.03 5.89 4.11
C SER A 114 -6.94 5.57 5.28
N VAL A 115 -6.69 6.19 6.44
CA VAL A 115 -7.48 6.02 7.67
C VAL A 115 -7.96 7.40 8.14
N PRO A 116 -9.02 7.94 7.53
CA PRO A 116 -9.48 9.30 7.81
C PRO A 116 -9.91 9.45 9.27
N GLY A 117 -9.50 10.54 9.93
CA GLY A 117 -9.91 10.83 11.31
C GLY A 117 -9.14 10.08 12.40
N ALA A 118 -8.17 9.23 12.07
CA ALA A 118 -7.35 8.53 13.06
C ALA A 118 -6.18 9.35 13.63
N GLY A 119 -6.01 10.61 13.21
CA GLY A 119 -4.90 11.47 13.65
C GLY A 119 -3.52 10.98 13.21
N LEU A 120 -3.46 10.21 12.11
CA LEU A 120 -2.21 9.72 11.54
C LEU A 120 -1.48 10.84 10.77
N PRO A 121 -0.14 10.81 10.69
CA PRO A 121 0.64 11.81 9.98
C PRO A 121 0.29 11.84 8.49
N GLU A 122 0.05 13.04 7.96
CA GLU A 122 -0.26 13.26 6.55
C GLU A 122 0.96 13.03 5.65
N GLY A 123 0.72 12.57 4.42
CA GLY A 123 1.77 12.37 3.41
C GLY A 123 2.70 11.17 3.68
N ILE A 124 2.47 10.40 4.75
CA ILE A 124 3.20 9.18 5.06
C ILE A 124 2.39 7.97 4.56
N PRO A 125 3.01 7.02 3.83
CA PRO A 125 2.31 5.83 3.38
C PRO A 125 1.86 4.99 4.58
N ILE A 126 0.60 4.53 4.53
CA ILE A 126 0.02 3.63 5.54
C ILE A 126 -0.18 2.27 4.89
N ASN A 127 0.48 1.25 5.42
CA ASN A 127 0.52 -0.08 4.85
C ASN A 127 -0.33 -1.05 5.67
N LEU A 128 -1.17 -1.81 4.97
CA LEU A 128 -1.93 -2.92 5.49
C LEU A 128 -1.41 -4.22 4.86
N LYS A 129 -0.75 -5.08 5.64
CA LYS A 129 -0.21 -6.35 5.14
C LYS A 129 -1.33 -7.31 4.75
N ILE A 130 -1.17 -7.99 3.63
CA ILE A 130 -2.14 -8.97 3.10
C ILE A 130 -1.46 -10.26 2.65
N GLY A 131 -2.25 -11.32 2.52
CA GLY A 131 -1.83 -12.57 1.90
C GLY A 131 -1.76 -12.47 0.37
N SER A 132 -1.26 -13.54 -0.27
CA SER A 132 -1.26 -13.67 -1.73
C SER A 132 -2.66 -13.80 -2.34
N ASP A 133 -3.66 -14.10 -1.52
CA ASP A 133 -5.08 -14.09 -1.88
C ASP A 133 -5.68 -12.66 -1.92
N GLY A 134 -4.91 -11.66 -1.48
CA GLY A 134 -5.32 -10.25 -1.48
C GLY A 134 -6.39 -9.92 -0.43
N ILE A 135 -6.74 -10.86 0.45
CA ILE A 135 -7.82 -10.70 1.42
C ILE A 135 -7.25 -10.04 2.70
N PRO A 136 -7.71 -8.84 3.09
CA PRO A 136 -7.43 -8.28 4.41
C PRO A 136 -7.92 -9.23 5.50
N ASN A 137 -7.22 -9.27 6.64
CA ASN A 137 -7.54 -10.22 7.71
C ASN A 137 -9.01 -10.06 8.18
N PRO A 138 -9.90 -11.05 7.92
CA PRO A 138 -11.32 -10.94 8.21
C PRO A 138 -11.65 -11.01 9.70
N LEU A 139 -10.67 -11.34 10.56
CA LEU A 139 -10.84 -11.34 12.01
C LEU A 139 -10.78 -9.93 12.62
N VAL A 140 -10.23 -8.97 11.89
CA VAL A 140 -10.04 -7.58 12.39
C VAL A 140 -10.58 -6.52 11.45
N TYR A 141 -10.90 -6.88 10.20
CA TYR A 141 -11.54 -6.01 9.24
C TYR A 141 -12.79 -6.65 8.64
N ASP A 142 -13.82 -5.84 8.41
CA ASP A 142 -14.97 -6.20 7.60
C ASP A 142 -15.13 -5.25 6.43
N PHE A 143 -15.67 -5.76 5.32
CA PHE A 143 -15.93 -4.95 4.14
C PHE A 143 -17.24 -4.21 4.33
N ILE A 144 -17.22 -2.90 4.10
CA ILE A 144 -18.46 -2.18 3.88
C ILE A 144 -18.98 -2.66 2.52
N GLN A 145 -20.12 -3.36 2.51
CA GLN A 145 -20.85 -3.60 1.26
C GLN A 145 -21.27 -2.24 0.71
N SER A 146 -20.46 -1.69 -0.20
CA SER A 146 -20.91 -0.65 -1.10
C SER A 146 -21.96 -1.29 -2.01
N ASN A 147 -23.22 -0.88 -1.87
CA ASN A 147 -24.29 -1.22 -2.82
C ASN A 147 -24.02 -0.67 -4.23
N ASN A 148 -22.91 0.06 -4.44
CA ASN A 148 -22.46 0.51 -5.74
C ASN A 148 -21.36 -0.42 -6.26
N SER A 149 -21.76 -1.34 -7.14
CA SER A 149 -20.86 -2.04 -8.04
C SER A 149 -20.25 -1.04 -9.03
N PHE A 150 -19.04 -0.57 -8.76
CA PHE A 150 -18.25 0.11 -9.78
C PHE A 150 -17.78 -0.93 -10.81
N GLN A 151 -18.48 -1.03 -11.93
CA GLN A 151 -17.95 -1.66 -13.12
C GLN A 151 -16.97 -0.68 -13.77
N LEU A 152 -15.67 -0.97 -13.67
CA LEU A 152 -14.68 -0.33 -14.53
C LEU A 152 -14.89 -0.87 -15.94
N THR A 153 -15.69 -0.18 -16.74
CA THR A 153 -15.74 -0.40 -18.18
C THR A 153 -14.42 0.10 -18.76
N PRO A 154 -13.62 -0.73 -19.46
CA PRO A 154 -12.42 -0.24 -20.11
C PRO A 154 -12.83 0.86 -21.11
N ALA A 155 -12.24 2.04 -20.98
CA ALA A 155 -12.50 3.17 -21.85
C ALA A 155 -12.15 2.79 -23.29
N GLN A 156 -13.19 2.60 -24.12
CA GLN A 156 -13.02 2.71 -25.57
C GLN A 156 -12.67 4.17 -25.86
N SER A 157 -11.43 4.36 -26.34
CA SER A 157 -10.97 5.62 -26.92
C SER A 157 -11.99 6.13 -27.93
N ASP A 158 -12.23 7.43 -27.88
CA ASP A 158 -13.01 8.23 -28.80
C ASP A 158 -14.54 8.12 -28.67
N ARG A 159 -15.10 8.85 -27.71
CA ARG A 159 -16.22 9.79 -27.93
C ARG A 159 -16.52 10.61 -26.68
N SER A 160 -16.74 11.90 -26.90
CA SER A 160 -17.03 12.95 -25.92
C SER A 160 -18.10 12.56 -24.90
N LEU A 161 -17.85 12.90 -23.63
CA LEU A 161 -18.78 12.71 -22.51
C LEU A 161 -19.98 13.65 -22.67
N THR A 162 -21.13 13.12 -23.07
CA THR A 162 -22.42 13.79 -22.83
C THR A 162 -22.94 13.31 -21.48
N LEU A 163 -22.98 14.21 -20.49
CA LEU A 163 -23.61 13.97 -19.20
C LEU A 163 -25.14 13.94 -19.39
N THR A 164 -25.72 12.74 -19.43
CA THR A 164 -27.17 12.58 -19.26
C THR A 164 -27.42 12.14 -17.82
N ALA A 165 -27.75 13.09 -16.96
CA ALA A 165 -28.35 12.77 -15.66
C ALA A 165 -29.82 12.44 -15.90
N THR A 166 -30.20 11.17 -15.74
CA THR A 166 -31.61 10.79 -15.64
C THR A 166 -32.04 11.00 -14.19
N GLU A 167 -32.65 12.15 -13.89
CA GLU A 167 -33.47 12.28 -12.68
C GLU A 167 -34.69 11.38 -12.83
N LEU A 168 -34.79 10.35 -11.97
CA LEU A 168 -36.02 9.59 -11.77
C LEU A 168 -36.97 10.45 -10.94
N ASN A 169 -37.96 11.04 -11.59
CA ASN A 169 -39.07 11.74 -10.95
C ASN A 169 -40.00 10.68 -10.32
N PRO A 170 -40.26 10.67 -9.00
CA PRO A 170 -41.02 9.60 -8.37
C PRO A 170 -42.47 10.00 -8.11
N PHE A 171 -43.21 10.48 -9.10
CA PHE A 171 -44.67 10.66 -8.96
C PHE A 171 -45.34 10.60 -10.34
N ASP A 172 -45.76 9.40 -10.72
CA ASP A 172 -46.89 9.17 -11.64
C ASP A 172 -47.56 7.86 -11.18
N ASP A 173 -48.52 7.98 -10.27
CA ASP A 173 -49.61 7.02 -10.09
C ASP A 173 -50.90 7.86 -10.03
N ASP A 174 -51.84 7.49 -10.92
CA ASP A 174 -53.21 7.97 -11.20
C ASP A 174 -53.43 9.27 -12.02
#